data_AF-A0A7C4YWK9-F1
#
_entry.id   AF-A0A7C4YWK9-F1
#
_cell.length_a   1.000
_cell.length_b   1.000
_cell.length_c   1.000
_cell.angle_alpha   90.00
_cell.angle_beta   90.00
_cell.angle_gamma   90.00
#
_symmetry.space_group_name_H-M   'P 1'
#
loop_
_entity.id
_entity.type
_entity.pdbx_description
1 polymer ?
#
loop_
_entity_poly.entity_id
_entity_poly.type
_entity_poly.pdbx_seq_one_letter_code
_entity_poly.pdbx_strand_id
1 'polypeptide(L)'
;IAETFRQACKIADEHGERLAAEGEICWGGMHSWRRMVQLLELVDRPKTLGFQADMAHTLLYTLGYNAPEDAILPANYDWKDGAKLDEALKKLTAALRPWTIDFHVAQNDATVHGTGSHDKTGRHCLADDPNGKLDIARHAGYWLRDEQGQLTKKFRHICWDGCMFPNAVMMKPDTWNTILGVMVKVRDAHGWRE
;
A
#
# COMPACT_ATOMS: atom_id res chain seq x y z
N ILE A 1 -18.77 -7.26 7.63
CA ILE A 1 -18.03 -6.23 6.86
C ILE A 1 -18.37 -6.25 5.35
N ALA A 2 -18.37 -7.39 4.66
CA ALA A 2 -18.72 -7.41 3.22
C ALA A 2 -20.09 -6.80 2.91
N GLU A 3 -21.12 -7.10 3.73
CA GLU A 3 -22.44 -6.48 3.56
C GLU A 3 -22.41 -4.95 3.76
N THR A 4 -21.62 -4.47 4.72
CA THR A 4 -21.41 -3.02 4.93
C THR A 4 -20.82 -2.36 3.68
N PHE A 5 -19.80 -2.98 3.08
CA PHE A 5 -19.24 -2.49 1.81
C PHE A 5 -20.28 -2.54 0.68
N ARG A 6 -21.11 -3.58 0.58
CA ARG A 6 -22.17 -3.62 -0.46
C ARG A 6 -23.17 -2.48 -0.31
N GLN A 7 -23.55 -2.12 0.92
CA GLN A 7 -24.43 -0.98 1.16
C GLN A 7 -23.73 0.35 0.82
N ALA A 8 -22.45 0.50 1.16
CA ALA A 8 -21.67 1.66 0.77
C ALA A 8 -21.52 1.78 -0.76
N CYS A 9 -21.31 0.66 -1.47
CA CYS A 9 -21.26 0.64 -2.93
C CYS A 9 -22.56 1.12 -3.56
N LYS A 10 -23.74 0.74 -3.02
CA LYS A 10 -25.03 1.23 -3.54
C LYS A 10 -25.10 2.76 -3.49
N ILE A 11 -24.67 3.35 -2.38
CA ILE A 11 -24.64 4.81 -2.22
C ILE A 11 -23.64 5.42 -3.21
N ALA A 12 -22.43 4.86 -3.33
CA ALA A 12 -21.43 5.35 -4.28
C ALA A 12 -21.93 5.28 -5.74
N ASP A 13 -22.58 4.18 -6.12
CA ASP A 13 -23.18 3.99 -7.45
C ASP A 13 -24.24 5.05 -7.77
N GLU A 14 -25.09 5.41 -6.79
CA GLU A 14 -26.12 6.47 -6.94
C GLU A 14 -25.52 7.86 -7.19
N HIS A 15 -24.27 8.07 -6.79
CA HIS A 15 -23.52 9.32 -6.97
C HIS A 15 -22.45 9.24 -8.08
N GLY A 16 -22.29 8.09 -8.74
CA GLY A 16 -21.24 7.89 -9.75
C GLY A 16 -19.82 7.86 -9.18
N GLU A 17 -19.69 7.57 -7.88
CA GLU A 17 -18.43 7.56 -7.14
C GLU A 17 -17.82 6.15 -7.06
N ARG A 18 -16.53 6.08 -6.72
CA ARG A 18 -15.82 4.83 -6.44
C ARG A 18 -15.25 4.86 -5.04
N LEU A 19 -15.26 3.71 -4.37
CA LEU A 19 -14.71 3.51 -3.05
C LEU A 19 -13.35 2.81 -3.16
N ALA A 20 -12.37 3.30 -2.41
CA ALA A 20 -11.08 2.65 -2.27
C ALA A 20 -10.92 2.14 -0.83
N ALA A 21 -10.73 0.85 -0.68
CA ALA A 21 -10.41 0.24 0.60
C ALA A 21 -8.89 0.17 0.75
N GLU A 22 -8.34 1.05 1.58
CA GLU A 22 -6.91 1.14 1.87
C GLU A 22 -6.39 -0.09 2.61
N GLY A 23 -5.28 -0.66 2.11
CA GLY A 23 -4.67 -1.88 2.65
C GLY A 23 -4.01 -1.79 4.01
N GLU A 24 -4.50 -0.94 4.92
CA GLU A 24 -4.03 -0.82 6.29
C GLU A 24 -4.39 -2.09 7.10
N ILE A 25 -3.38 -2.64 7.77
CA ILE A 25 -3.39 -3.95 8.41
C ILE A 25 -4.26 -4.01 9.68
N CYS A 26 -4.66 -2.86 10.25
CA CYS A 26 -5.47 -2.81 11.47
C CYS A 26 -6.98 -3.01 11.22
N TRP A 27 -7.43 -2.99 9.97
CA TRP A 27 -8.85 -3.09 9.66
C TRP A 27 -9.35 -4.54 9.65
N GLY A 28 -10.52 -4.77 10.26
CA GLY A 28 -11.20 -6.06 10.25
C GLY A 28 -11.45 -6.54 8.82
N GLY A 29 -11.14 -7.79 8.50
CA GLY A 29 -11.26 -8.32 7.14
C GLY A 29 -10.21 -7.83 6.12
N MET A 30 -9.29 -6.95 6.52
CA MET A 30 -8.23 -6.38 5.68
C MET A 30 -6.85 -6.51 6.36
N HIS A 31 -6.69 -7.46 7.27
CA HIS A 31 -5.45 -7.65 8.05
C HIS A 31 -4.40 -8.50 7.34
N SER A 32 -4.69 -8.95 6.10
CA SER A 32 -3.77 -9.68 5.23
C SER A 32 -4.17 -9.51 3.77
N TRP A 33 -3.25 -9.80 2.86
CA TRP A 33 -3.51 -9.77 1.43
C TRP A 33 -4.55 -10.79 0.98
N ARG A 34 -4.58 -11.99 1.57
CA ARG A 34 -5.61 -13.00 1.24
C ARG A 34 -6.98 -12.58 1.72
N ARG A 35 -7.07 -12.03 2.94
CA ARG A 35 -8.33 -11.53 3.50
C ARG A 35 -8.85 -10.34 2.72
N MET A 36 -7.96 -9.46 2.25
CA MET A 36 -8.32 -8.36 1.37
C MET A 36 -8.91 -8.86 0.04
N VAL A 37 -8.25 -9.80 -0.64
CA VAL A 37 -8.79 -10.41 -1.87
C VAL A 37 -10.14 -11.07 -1.60
N GLN A 38 -10.23 -11.89 -0.55
CA GLN A 38 -11.48 -12.54 -0.14
C GLN A 38 -12.60 -11.53 0.11
N LEU A 39 -12.30 -10.39 0.76
CA LEU A 39 -13.28 -9.34 1.02
C LEU A 39 -13.77 -8.71 -0.28
N LEU A 40 -12.87 -8.35 -1.19
CA LEU A 40 -13.21 -7.76 -2.49
C LEU A 40 -14.09 -8.70 -3.33
N GLU A 41 -13.75 -9.99 -3.36
CA GLU A 41 -14.54 -11.04 -4.00
C GLU A 41 -15.93 -11.20 -3.37
N LEU A 42 -16.01 -11.21 -2.03
CA LEU A 42 -17.28 -11.31 -1.33
C LEU A 42 -18.17 -10.09 -1.56
N VAL A 43 -17.62 -8.89 -1.67
CA VAL A 43 -18.40 -7.68 -1.95
C VAL A 43 -18.98 -7.72 -3.37
N ASP A 44 -18.25 -8.27 -4.34
CA ASP A 44 -18.70 -8.47 -5.73
C ASP A 44 -19.22 -7.19 -6.39
N ARG A 45 -18.43 -6.12 -6.27
CA ARG A 45 -18.68 -4.80 -6.88
C ARG A 45 -17.41 -4.18 -7.47
N PRO A 46 -16.66 -4.87 -8.35
CA PRO A 46 -15.33 -4.45 -8.79
C PRO A 46 -15.29 -3.13 -9.58
N LYS A 47 -16.44 -2.66 -10.08
CA LYS A 47 -16.55 -1.35 -10.74
C LYS A 47 -16.58 -0.21 -9.72
N THR A 48 -17.18 -0.44 -8.57
CA THR A 48 -17.48 0.55 -7.54
C THR A 48 -16.47 0.52 -6.41
N LEU A 49 -16.11 -0.66 -5.91
CA LEU A 49 -15.10 -0.85 -4.86
C LEU A 49 -13.80 -1.38 -5.45
N GLY A 50 -12.70 -0.73 -5.09
CA GLY A 50 -11.35 -1.22 -5.36
C GLY A 50 -10.45 -1.14 -4.15
N PHE A 51 -9.19 -1.48 -4.37
CA PHE A 51 -8.12 -1.45 -3.39
C PHE A 51 -7.31 -0.15 -3.55
N GLN A 52 -7.01 0.51 -2.44
CA GLN A 52 -5.93 1.50 -2.38
C GLN A 52 -4.68 0.81 -1.85
N ALA A 53 -3.63 0.81 -2.66
CA ALA A 53 -2.34 0.26 -2.29
C ALA A 53 -1.47 1.33 -1.64
N ASP A 54 -1.21 1.21 -0.34
CA ASP A 54 -0.18 1.99 0.35
C ASP A 54 1.07 1.12 0.56
N MET A 55 2.24 1.62 0.18
CA MET A 55 3.50 0.85 0.24
C MET A 55 3.94 0.51 1.68
N ALA A 56 3.68 1.38 2.66
CA ALA A 56 4.02 1.16 4.06
C ALA A 56 3.14 0.05 4.67
N HIS A 57 1.83 0.12 4.42
CA HIS A 57 0.89 -0.88 4.91
C HIS A 57 1.07 -2.23 4.22
N THR A 58 1.21 -2.24 2.90
CA THR A 58 1.31 -3.48 2.12
C THR A 58 2.62 -4.21 2.35
N LEU A 59 3.72 -3.53 2.73
CA LEU A 59 4.92 -4.20 3.22
C LEU A 59 4.59 -5.14 4.39
N LEU A 60 3.72 -4.71 5.32
CA LEU A 60 3.39 -5.51 6.51
C LEU A 60 2.50 -6.72 6.19
N TYR A 61 1.77 -6.71 5.07
CA TYR A 61 1.14 -7.94 4.55
C TYR A 61 2.18 -8.99 4.19
N THR A 62 3.34 -8.60 3.65
CA THR A 62 4.40 -9.58 3.33
C THR A 62 4.97 -10.23 4.58
N LEU A 63 4.97 -9.51 5.71
CA LEU A 63 5.43 -9.99 7.01
C LEU A 63 4.35 -10.78 7.78
N GLY A 64 3.08 -10.72 7.35
CA GLY A 64 1.96 -11.37 8.04
C GLY A 64 1.72 -10.84 9.45
N TYR A 65 1.95 -9.55 9.71
CA TYR A 65 2.00 -8.98 11.06
C TYR A 65 0.74 -9.25 11.91
N ASN A 66 -0.44 -9.21 11.28
CA ASN A 66 -1.74 -9.52 11.89
C ASN A 66 -2.35 -10.85 11.41
N ALA A 67 -1.67 -11.58 10.51
CA ALA A 67 -2.07 -12.89 10.00
C ALA A 67 -0.81 -13.70 9.63
N PRO A 68 -0.10 -14.30 10.60
CA PRO A 68 1.13 -15.03 10.34
C PRO A 68 0.97 -16.20 9.36
N GLU A 69 -0.24 -16.78 9.29
CA GLU A 69 -0.60 -17.82 8.31
C GLU A 69 -0.57 -17.34 6.85
N ASP A 70 -0.69 -16.03 6.64
CA ASP A 70 -0.67 -15.39 5.32
C ASP A 70 0.67 -14.72 4.99
N ALA A 71 1.66 -14.83 5.88
CA ALA A 71 3.01 -14.28 5.68
C ALA A 71 3.63 -14.82 4.37
N ILE A 72 4.32 -13.93 3.66
CA ILE A 72 5.06 -14.29 2.43
C ILE A 72 6.56 -14.41 2.75
N LEU A 73 7.08 -13.48 3.55
CA LEU A 73 8.42 -13.52 4.08
C LEU A 73 8.49 -14.44 5.31
N PRO A 74 9.61 -15.15 5.52
CA PRO A 74 9.80 -15.95 6.72
C PRO A 74 9.95 -15.04 7.96
N ALA A 75 9.58 -15.55 9.14
CA ALA A 75 9.63 -14.77 10.38
C ALA A 75 11.02 -14.18 10.71
N ASN A 76 12.10 -14.88 10.34
CA ASN A 76 13.48 -14.44 10.56
C ASN A 76 14.13 -13.98 9.25
N TYR A 77 13.38 -13.25 8.43
CA TYR A 77 13.85 -12.72 7.16
C TYR A 77 15.08 -11.80 7.36
N ASP A 78 16.15 -12.06 6.62
CA ASP A 78 17.32 -11.18 6.56
C ASP A 78 17.07 -10.07 5.53
N TRP A 79 16.96 -8.83 6.02
CA TRP A 79 16.76 -7.63 5.20
C TRP A 79 17.87 -7.36 4.19
N LYS A 80 19.01 -8.06 4.27
CA LYS A 80 20.06 -8.02 3.23
C LYS A 80 19.67 -8.81 1.98
N ASP A 81 18.76 -9.77 2.07
CA ASP A 81 18.29 -10.57 0.94
C ASP A 81 17.19 -9.84 0.18
N GLY A 82 17.57 -8.79 -0.56
CA GLY A 82 16.63 -7.98 -1.35
C GLY A 82 15.87 -8.78 -2.41
N ALA A 83 16.44 -9.88 -2.92
CA ALA A 83 15.78 -10.73 -3.91
C ALA A 83 14.50 -11.37 -3.36
N LYS A 84 14.56 -11.84 -2.11
CA LYS A 84 13.40 -12.44 -1.44
C LYS A 84 12.30 -11.43 -1.10
N LEU A 85 12.66 -10.19 -0.77
CA LEU A 85 11.69 -9.09 -0.64
C LEU A 85 11.03 -8.79 -1.99
N ASP A 86 11.82 -8.72 -3.07
CA ASP A 86 11.28 -8.49 -4.42
C ASP A 86 10.30 -9.60 -4.83
N GLU A 87 10.62 -10.87 -4.56
CA GLU A 87 9.72 -12.00 -4.80
C GLU A 87 8.43 -11.89 -3.98
N ALA A 88 8.54 -11.50 -2.71
CA ALA A 88 7.38 -11.32 -1.83
C ALA A 88 6.45 -10.19 -2.31
N LEU A 89 7.03 -9.04 -2.67
CA LEU A 89 6.28 -7.90 -3.19
C LEU A 89 5.66 -8.21 -4.56
N LYS A 90 6.35 -8.94 -5.44
CA LYS A 90 5.77 -9.40 -6.72
C LYS A 90 4.57 -10.32 -6.50
N LYS A 91 4.67 -11.26 -5.56
CA LYS A 91 3.55 -12.15 -5.22
C LYS A 91 2.36 -11.36 -4.66
N LEU A 92 2.63 -10.43 -3.75
CA LEU A 92 1.60 -9.58 -3.15
C LEU A 92 0.90 -8.71 -4.20
N THR A 93 1.69 -8.00 -5.01
CA THR A 93 1.17 -7.10 -6.04
C THR A 93 0.44 -7.87 -7.14
N ALA A 94 0.90 -9.04 -7.56
CA ALA A 94 0.17 -9.87 -8.54
C ALA A 94 -1.27 -10.19 -8.06
N ALA A 95 -1.47 -10.42 -6.76
CA ALA A 95 -2.79 -10.73 -6.20
C ALA A 95 -3.70 -9.49 -6.10
N LEU A 96 -3.16 -8.33 -5.71
CA LEU A 96 -3.96 -7.14 -5.37
C LEU A 96 -4.02 -6.08 -6.49
N ARG A 97 -3.02 -6.04 -7.39
CA ARG A 97 -2.94 -5.09 -8.51
C ARG A 97 -4.17 -5.10 -9.42
N PRO A 98 -4.81 -6.24 -9.74
CA PRO A 98 -6.06 -6.25 -10.52
C PRO A 98 -7.18 -5.44 -9.89
N TRP A 99 -7.19 -5.32 -8.57
CA TRP A 99 -8.17 -4.59 -7.77
C TRP A 99 -7.76 -3.15 -7.47
N THR A 100 -6.51 -2.77 -7.76
CA THR A 100 -5.93 -1.50 -7.32
C THR A 100 -6.44 -0.34 -8.17
N ILE A 101 -7.03 0.64 -7.51
CA ILE A 101 -7.65 1.82 -8.15
C ILE A 101 -7.07 3.14 -7.63
N ASP A 102 -6.23 3.06 -6.60
CA ASP A 102 -5.50 4.18 -6.02
C ASP A 102 -4.17 3.67 -5.45
N PHE A 103 -3.14 4.53 -5.44
CA PHE A 103 -1.79 4.14 -5.06
C PHE A 103 -1.05 5.25 -4.32
N HIS A 104 -0.60 4.90 -3.12
CA HIS A 104 0.16 5.72 -2.21
C HIS A 104 1.61 5.19 -2.13
N VAL A 105 2.54 6.05 -2.55
CA VAL A 105 3.97 5.88 -2.35
C VAL A 105 4.28 6.22 -0.89
N ALA A 106 4.97 5.33 -0.19
CA ALA A 106 5.25 5.46 1.22
C ALA A 106 6.54 4.72 1.60
N GLN A 107 7.00 4.91 2.83
CA GLN A 107 8.14 4.21 3.43
C GLN A 107 7.75 3.64 4.79
N ASN A 108 8.31 2.48 5.13
CA ASN A 108 8.11 1.80 6.41
C ASN A 108 9.41 1.10 6.83
N ASP A 109 9.69 1.08 8.13
CA ASP A 109 10.88 0.48 8.74
C ASP A 109 10.67 -0.99 9.16
N ALA A 110 9.64 -1.63 8.62
CA ALA A 110 9.06 -2.94 8.99
C ALA A 110 8.43 -2.99 10.39
N THR A 111 8.08 -1.84 10.97
CA THR A 111 7.39 -1.77 12.26
C THR A 111 5.96 -1.27 12.13
N VAL A 112 5.19 -1.50 13.20
CA VAL A 112 3.86 -0.94 13.38
C VAL A 112 3.92 0.23 14.36
N HIS A 113 2.96 1.13 14.23
CA HIS A 113 2.64 2.13 15.23
C HIS A 113 1.32 1.72 15.91
N GLY A 114 1.14 2.10 17.17
CA GLY A 114 -0.10 1.85 17.91
C GLY A 114 -0.65 3.17 18.43
N THR A 115 -1.90 3.51 18.15
CA THR A 115 -2.57 4.70 18.72
C THR A 115 -4.04 4.41 19.00
N GLY A 116 -4.48 4.65 20.24
CA GLY A 116 -5.89 4.45 20.62
C GLY A 116 -6.34 3.00 20.46
N SER A 117 -7.48 2.77 19.80
CA SER A 117 -7.98 1.42 19.49
C SER A 117 -7.27 0.73 18.32
N HIS A 118 -6.30 1.40 17.69
CA HIS A 118 -5.50 0.86 16.60
C HIS A 118 -4.15 0.39 17.16
N ASP A 119 -4.12 -0.80 17.76
CA ASP A 119 -2.91 -1.32 18.42
C ASP A 119 -1.76 -1.62 17.45
N LYS A 120 -2.06 -1.86 16.17
CA LYS A 120 -1.09 -2.28 15.13
C LYS A 120 -1.46 -1.69 13.76
N THR A 121 -1.23 -0.39 13.56
CA THR A 121 -1.29 0.30 12.26
C THR A 121 0.11 0.32 11.62
N GLY A 122 0.20 0.29 10.29
CA GLY A 122 1.49 0.30 9.63
C GLY A 122 2.20 1.64 9.76
N ARG A 123 3.38 1.67 10.38
CA ARG A 123 4.09 2.92 10.65
C ARG A 123 4.67 3.53 9.36
N HIS A 124 4.19 4.69 8.94
CA HIS A 124 4.91 5.48 7.93
C HIS A 124 6.16 6.09 8.57
N CYS A 125 7.28 6.02 7.86
CA CYS A 125 8.49 6.78 8.19
C CYS A 125 8.91 7.67 7.02
N LEU A 126 9.92 8.51 7.27
CA LEU A 126 10.38 9.47 6.27
C LEU A 126 10.96 8.76 5.04
N ALA A 127 10.88 9.43 3.89
CA ALA A 127 11.40 8.91 2.63
C ALA A 127 12.91 8.59 2.68
N ASP A 128 13.66 9.30 3.53
CA ASP A 128 15.09 9.14 3.81
C ASP A 128 15.38 8.53 5.19
N ASP A 129 14.39 7.88 5.83
CA ASP A 129 14.62 7.20 7.10
C ASP A 129 15.71 6.12 6.94
N PRO A 130 16.79 6.15 7.73
CA PRO A 130 17.90 5.20 7.58
C PRO A 130 17.50 3.74 7.85
N ASN A 131 16.34 3.51 8.49
CA ASN A 131 15.79 2.17 8.73
C ASN A 131 14.72 1.76 7.72
N GLY A 132 14.35 2.65 6.79
CA GLY A 132 13.38 2.37 5.73
C GLY A 132 13.74 1.11 4.94
N LYS A 133 12.74 0.27 4.65
CA LYS A 133 12.96 -1.05 4.05
C LYS A 133 12.71 -1.11 2.56
N LEU A 134 12.01 -0.12 2.03
CA LEU A 134 11.66 -0.09 0.61
C LEU A 134 12.69 0.70 -0.17
N ASP A 135 13.15 0.13 -1.28
CA ASP A 135 13.67 0.92 -2.38
C ASP A 135 12.44 1.52 -3.08
N ILE A 136 12.05 2.72 -2.64
CA ILE A 136 10.75 3.32 -2.95
C ILE A 136 10.48 3.35 -4.45
N ALA A 137 11.46 3.79 -5.25
CA ALA A 137 11.30 3.86 -6.70
C ALA A 137 11.18 2.46 -7.30
N ARG A 138 12.10 1.53 -6.98
CA ARG A 138 12.05 0.17 -7.52
C ARG A 138 10.74 -0.55 -7.15
N HIS A 139 10.36 -0.50 -5.88
CA HIS A 139 9.24 -1.25 -5.32
C HIS A 139 7.88 -0.68 -5.72
N ALA A 140 7.77 0.64 -5.93
CA ALA A 140 6.58 1.25 -6.55
C ALA A 140 6.29 0.64 -7.93
N GLY A 141 7.33 0.25 -8.67
CA GLY A 141 7.21 -0.42 -9.96
C GLY A 141 6.34 -1.67 -9.97
N TYR A 142 6.26 -2.41 -8.88
CA TYR A 142 5.43 -3.63 -8.80
C TYR A 142 3.93 -3.33 -8.77
N TRP A 143 3.54 -2.14 -8.31
CA TRP A 143 2.16 -1.65 -8.38
C TRP A 143 1.86 -0.96 -9.72
N LEU A 144 2.83 -0.20 -10.24
CA LEU A 144 2.66 0.59 -11.46
C LEU A 144 2.70 -0.25 -12.74
N ARG A 145 3.34 -1.42 -12.72
CA ARG A 145 3.51 -2.30 -13.87
C ARG A 145 2.86 -3.66 -13.67
N ASP A 146 2.40 -4.26 -14.76
CA ASP A 146 1.98 -5.67 -14.79
C ASP A 146 3.18 -6.64 -14.82
N GLU A 147 2.89 -7.95 -14.86
CA GLU A 147 3.92 -9.00 -14.94
C GLU A 147 4.76 -8.95 -16.22
N GLN A 148 4.24 -8.31 -17.28
CA GLN A 148 4.91 -8.11 -18.56
C GLN A 148 5.69 -6.78 -18.58
N GLY A 149 5.74 -6.07 -17.46
CA GLY A 149 6.45 -4.80 -17.30
C GLY A 149 5.73 -3.59 -17.92
N GLN A 150 4.49 -3.74 -18.39
CA GLN A 150 3.72 -2.65 -18.98
C GLN A 150 3.05 -1.81 -17.90
N LEU A 151 2.97 -0.50 -18.09
CA LEU A 151 2.27 0.37 -17.13
C LEU A 151 0.78 0.06 -17.12
N THR A 152 0.22 -0.13 -15.94
CA THR A 152 -1.20 -0.51 -15.79
C THR A 152 -2.16 0.64 -16.06
N LYS A 153 -1.75 1.89 -15.74
CA LYS A 153 -2.56 3.12 -15.87
C LYS A 153 -3.96 2.99 -15.26
N LYS A 154 -4.10 2.22 -14.16
CA LYS A 154 -5.36 1.97 -13.45
C LYS A 154 -5.85 3.15 -12.60
N PHE A 155 -4.95 4.07 -12.31
CA PHE A 155 -5.18 5.33 -11.60
C PHE A 155 -4.47 6.45 -12.35
N ARG A 156 -4.84 7.70 -12.07
CA ARG A 156 -4.24 8.89 -12.71
C ARG A 156 -3.04 9.41 -11.93
N HIS A 157 -3.24 9.63 -10.65
CA HIS A 157 -2.25 10.25 -9.78
C HIS A 157 -1.54 9.20 -8.91
N ILE A 158 -0.35 9.55 -8.47
CA ILE A 158 0.36 8.86 -7.39
C ILE A 158 0.62 9.88 -6.30
N CYS A 159 0.32 9.51 -5.06
CA CYS A 159 0.44 10.39 -3.90
C CYS A 159 1.55 9.90 -2.98
N TRP A 160 2.13 10.80 -2.19
CA TRP A 160 2.93 10.39 -1.04
C TRP A 160 2.02 10.26 0.17
N ASP A 161 2.14 9.16 0.91
CA ASP A 161 1.50 9.03 2.21
C ASP A 161 2.50 9.24 3.34
N GLY A 162 2.26 10.30 4.12
CA GLY A 162 3.02 10.67 5.30
C GLY A 162 2.15 10.65 6.56
N CYS A 163 1.10 9.82 6.58
CA CYS A 163 0.26 9.62 7.75
C CYS A 163 1.13 9.36 8.98
N MET A 164 0.69 9.78 10.16
CA MET A 164 1.42 9.64 11.42
C MET A 164 2.73 10.46 11.55
N PHE A 165 3.08 11.34 10.62
CA PHE A 165 4.21 12.26 10.85
C PHE A 165 3.88 13.27 11.96
N PRO A 166 4.77 13.44 12.97
CA PRO A 166 4.59 14.49 13.97
C PRO A 166 4.55 15.87 13.33
N ASN A 167 3.77 16.80 13.89
CA ASN A 167 3.70 18.19 13.41
C ASN A 167 5.09 18.84 13.23
N ALA A 168 6.01 18.58 14.15
CA ALA A 168 7.38 19.12 14.08
C ALA A 168 8.17 18.61 12.84
N VAL A 169 7.83 17.45 12.30
CA VAL A 169 8.39 16.93 11.03
C VAL A 169 7.73 17.64 9.86
N MET A 170 6.40 17.75 9.84
CA MET A 170 5.65 18.43 8.77
C MET A 170 5.97 19.92 8.64
N MET A 171 6.43 20.57 9.72
CA MET A 171 6.84 21.98 9.69
C MET A 171 8.24 22.22 9.11
N LYS A 172 8.99 21.17 8.75
CA LYS A 172 10.33 21.29 8.16
C LYS A 172 10.24 21.30 6.63
N PRO A 173 10.68 22.36 5.95
CA PRO A 173 10.70 22.40 4.48
C PRO A 173 11.47 21.24 3.85
N ASP A 174 12.57 20.81 4.48
CA ASP A 174 13.41 19.72 3.97
C ASP A 174 12.66 18.39 3.87
N THR A 175 11.71 18.12 4.77
CA THR A 175 10.85 16.92 4.69
C THR A 175 10.12 16.86 3.35
N TRP A 176 9.54 17.98 2.92
CA TRP A 176 8.81 18.07 1.66
C TRP A 176 9.74 18.02 0.44
N ASN A 177 10.92 18.64 0.53
CA ASN A 177 11.93 18.56 -0.53
C ASN A 177 12.40 17.11 -0.75
N THR A 178 12.65 16.36 0.33
CA THR A 178 13.03 14.94 0.26
C THR A 178 11.91 14.10 -0.35
N ILE A 179 10.67 14.27 0.14
CA ILE A 179 9.50 13.55 -0.40
C ILE A 179 9.31 13.85 -1.89
N LEU A 180 9.32 15.13 -2.28
CA LEU A 180 9.18 15.53 -3.67
C LEU A 180 10.29 14.93 -4.54
N GLY A 181 11.53 14.95 -4.05
CA GLY A 181 12.67 14.32 -4.73
C GLY A 181 12.46 12.83 -4.97
N VAL A 182 11.92 12.10 -4.00
CA VAL A 182 11.59 10.67 -4.15
C VAL A 182 10.42 10.46 -5.11
N MET A 183 9.36 11.26 -5.01
CA MET A 183 8.20 11.17 -5.93
C MET A 183 8.60 11.43 -7.39
N VAL A 184 9.51 12.38 -7.63
CA VAL A 184 10.10 12.62 -8.95
C VAL A 184 10.89 11.40 -9.43
N LYS A 185 11.69 10.76 -8.56
CA LYS A 185 12.40 9.51 -8.91
C LYS A 185 11.43 8.39 -9.28
N VAL A 186 10.34 8.18 -8.54
CA VAL A 186 9.30 7.19 -8.89
C VAL A 186 8.72 7.49 -10.26
N ARG A 187 8.31 8.75 -10.48
CA ARG A 187 7.74 9.20 -11.74
C ARG A 187 8.67 8.94 -12.91
N ASP A 188 9.93 9.33 -12.78
CA ASP A 188 10.93 9.27 -13.86
C ASP A 188 11.36 7.81 -14.13
N ALA A 189 11.53 6.98 -13.08
CA ALA A 189 11.86 5.56 -13.22
C ALA A 189 10.74 4.75 -13.92
N HIS A 190 9.48 5.17 -13.74
CA HIS A 190 8.33 4.46 -14.31
C HIS A 190 7.72 5.15 -15.53
N GLY A 191 8.18 6.35 -15.89
CA GLY A 191 7.57 7.15 -16.97
C GLY A 191 6.12 7.52 -16.67
N TRP A 192 5.77 7.70 -15.38
CA TRP A 192 4.39 7.98 -14.99
C TRP A 192 4.01 9.43 -15.28
N ARG A 193 3.21 9.65 -16.32
CA ARG A 193 2.63 10.96 -16.68
C ARG A 193 1.12 10.81 -16.84
N GLU A 194 0.36 11.83 -16.44
CA GLU A 194 -1.05 11.97 -16.83
C GLU A 194 -1.15 12.36 -18.31
#